data_AF-W1YNV5-F1
#
_entry.id   AF-W1YNV5-F1
#
_cell.length_a   1.000
_cell.length_b   1.000
_cell.length_c   1.000
_cell.angle_alpha   90.00
_cell.angle_beta   90.00
_cell.angle_gamma   90.00
#
_symmetry.space_group_name_H-M   'P 1'
#
loop_
_entity.id
_entity.type
_entity.pdbx_description
1 polymer ?
#
loop_
_entity_poly.entity_id
_entity_poly.type
_entity_poly.pdbx_seq_one_letter_code
_entity_poly.pdbx_strand_id
1 'polypeptide(L)'
;AKLGMTQIITFSFMHKDGLSNMMLPEGDSRYTAIPILNPISEEFPYMRTTLVPAVIEAAKRNIAQQNKDLWLFETANVYEPKDLPLTEVPHERPMACGILMGKANQAGWNQAERTTDFYDVKG
;
A
#
# COMPACT_ATOMS: atom_id res chain seq x y z
N ALA A 1 0.12 0.86 16.18
CA ALA A 1 1.08 0.79 17.30
C ALA A 1 0.73 -0.29 18.34
N LYS A 2 -0.47 -0.29 18.97
CA LYS A 2 -0.80 -1.27 20.04
C LYS A 2 -0.84 -2.75 19.61
N LEU A 3 -0.99 -3.04 18.31
CA LEU A 3 -1.02 -4.41 17.75
C LEU A 3 0.34 -4.84 17.16
N GLY A 4 1.44 -4.17 17.50
CA GLY A 4 2.78 -4.54 16.99
C GLY A 4 3.07 -4.10 15.54
N MET A 5 2.14 -3.41 14.87
CA MET A 5 2.36 -2.89 13.53
C MET A 5 3.16 -1.58 13.53
N THR A 6 4.06 -1.45 12.54
CA THR A 6 4.88 -0.26 12.28
C THR A 6 4.24 0.61 11.21
N GLN A 7 4.11 1.92 11.48
CA GLN A 7 3.60 2.86 10.50
C GLN A 7 4.70 3.19 9.48
N ILE A 8 4.35 3.15 8.21
CA ILE A 8 5.18 3.65 7.10
C ILE A 8 4.54 4.91 6.51
N ILE A 9 5.35 5.71 5.80
CA ILE A 9 4.91 6.87 5.04
C ILE A 9 5.50 6.73 3.65
N THR A 10 4.65 6.65 2.63
CA THR A 10 5.10 6.55 1.22
C THR A 10 4.75 7.81 0.44
N PHE A 11 5.27 7.92 -0.77
CA PHE A 11 4.89 9.00 -1.68
C PHE A 11 3.40 8.94 -2.04
N SER A 12 2.82 10.11 -2.33
CA SER A 12 1.47 10.25 -2.88
C SER A 12 1.39 9.93 -4.38
N PHE A 13 2.47 9.39 -4.95
CA PHE A 13 2.62 9.13 -6.37
C PHE A 13 2.76 7.63 -6.64
N MET A 14 2.38 7.17 -7.83
CA MET A 14 2.39 5.77 -8.24
C MET A 14 2.60 5.59 -9.74
N HIS A 15 2.90 4.36 -10.14
CA HIS A 15 2.85 3.89 -11.52
C HIS A 15 1.62 2.99 -11.73
N LYS A 16 1.01 3.02 -12.93
CA LYS A 16 -0.17 2.19 -13.24
C LYS A 16 0.15 0.70 -13.26
N ASP A 17 1.39 0.31 -13.50
CA ASP A 17 1.81 -1.11 -13.43
C ASP A 17 1.54 -1.74 -12.06
N GLY A 18 1.61 -0.94 -10.99
CA GLY A 18 1.24 -1.41 -9.65
C GLY A 18 -0.20 -1.89 -9.57
N LEU A 19 -1.12 -1.29 -10.34
CA LEU A 19 -2.51 -1.72 -10.46
C LEU A 19 -2.65 -2.93 -11.39
N SER A 20 -1.93 -2.93 -12.51
CA SER A 20 -1.91 -4.04 -13.46
C SER A 20 -1.45 -5.34 -12.80
N ASN A 21 -0.42 -5.26 -11.94
CA ASN A 21 0.09 -6.40 -11.16
C ASN A 21 -0.92 -6.92 -10.13
N MET A 22 -1.88 -6.10 -9.72
CA MET A 22 -2.99 -6.52 -8.85
C MET A 22 -4.12 -7.22 -9.62
N MET A 23 -4.01 -7.34 -10.95
CA MET A 23 -5.01 -7.94 -11.83
C MET A 23 -6.40 -7.32 -11.66
N LEU A 24 -6.44 -5.98 -11.52
CA LEU A 24 -7.72 -5.27 -11.44
C LEU A 24 -8.50 -5.40 -12.76
N PRO A 25 -9.84 -5.50 -12.69
CA PRO A 25 -10.66 -5.64 -13.88
C PRO A 25 -10.52 -4.44 -14.81
N GLU A 26 -10.76 -4.67 -16.09
CA GLU A 26 -10.85 -3.58 -17.07
C GLU A 26 -11.97 -2.62 -16.66
N GLY A 27 -11.71 -1.32 -16.76
CA GLY A 27 -12.65 -0.27 -16.34
C GLY A 27 -12.65 0.03 -14.83
N ASP A 28 -11.77 -0.59 -14.03
CA ASP A 28 -11.63 -0.22 -12.61
C ASP A 28 -11.25 1.27 -12.46
N SER A 29 -11.98 1.99 -11.61
CA SER A 29 -11.84 3.43 -11.43
C SER A 29 -10.44 3.84 -10.94
N ARG A 30 -9.69 2.93 -10.31
CA ARG A 30 -8.31 3.20 -9.86
C ARG A 30 -7.35 3.46 -11.02
N TYR A 31 -7.66 3.01 -12.24
CA TYR A 31 -6.87 3.36 -13.43
C TYR A 31 -7.07 4.80 -13.91
N THR A 32 -8.16 5.46 -13.48
CA THR A 32 -8.43 6.89 -13.71
C THR A 32 -7.62 7.73 -12.73
N ALA A 33 -6.29 7.66 -12.85
CA ALA A 33 -5.34 8.37 -12.00
C ALA A 33 -4.92 9.71 -12.61
N ILE A 34 -4.74 10.72 -11.76
CA ILE A 34 -4.37 12.09 -12.17
C ILE A 34 -2.90 12.10 -12.59
N PRO A 35 -2.55 12.48 -13.84
CA PRO A 35 -1.16 12.59 -14.27
C PRO A 35 -0.50 13.84 -13.65
N ILE A 36 0.76 13.71 -13.27
CA ILE A 36 1.59 14.81 -12.79
C ILE A 36 2.23 15.49 -14.00
N LEU A 37 2.07 16.80 -14.11
CA LEU A 37 2.57 17.55 -15.28
C LEU A 37 4.10 17.50 -15.40
N ASN A 38 4.80 17.65 -14.27
CA ASN A 38 6.26 17.69 -14.18
C ASN A 38 6.76 16.68 -13.14
N PRO A 39 6.77 15.37 -13.46
CA PRO A 39 7.22 14.36 -12.51
C PRO A 39 8.73 14.48 -12.28
N ILE A 40 9.18 14.26 -11.04
CA ILE A 40 10.61 14.26 -10.67
C ILE A 40 11.32 13.00 -11.21
N SER A 41 10.57 11.92 -11.44
CA SER A 41 11.02 10.66 -12.00
C SER A 41 9.90 10.02 -12.83
N GLU A 42 10.25 9.33 -13.91
CA GLU A 42 9.32 8.54 -14.73
C GLU A 42 8.70 7.37 -13.95
N GLU A 43 9.31 6.96 -12.83
CA GLU A 43 8.82 5.87 -12.00
C GLU A 43 7.48 6.19 -11.30
N PHE A 44 7.13 7.47 -11.12
CA PHE A 44 5.92 7.88 -10.40
C PHE A 44 5.15 9.02 -11.08
N PRO A 45 4.57 8.79 -12.28
CA PRO A 45 3.96 9.85 -13.07
C PRO A 45 2.51 10.17 -12.71
N TYR A 46 1.87 9.41 -11.80
CA TYR A 46 0.46 9.61 -11.42
C TYR A 46 0.28 9.80 -9.92
N MET A 47 -0.75 10.55 -9.52
CA MET A 47 -1.24 10.57 -8.14
C MET A 47 -1.85 9.21 -7.76
N ARG A 48 -1.68 8.79 -6.50
CA ARG A 48 -2.16 7.48 -6.05
C ARG A 48 -3.68 7.41 -5.90
N THR A 49 -4.28 6.36 -6.44
CA THR A 49 -5.71 6.00 -6.28
C THR A 49 -5.92 4.90 -5.22
N THR A 50 -4.84 4.30 -4.73
CA THR A 50 -4.82 3.28 -3.67
C THR A 50 -3.45 3.27 -2.98
N LEU A 51 -3.39 2.85 -1.71
CA LEU A 51 -2.14 2.67 -0.97
C LEU A 51 -1.46 1.32 -1.25
N VAL A 52 -2.19 0.34 -1.80
CA VAL A 52 -1.75 -1.06 -1.88
C VAL A 52 -0.40 -1.23 -2.59
N PRO A 53 -0.15 -0.65 -3.79
CA PRO A 53 1.14 -0.81 -4.46
C PRO A 53 2.32 -0.28 -3.64
N ALA A 54 2.14 0.85 -2.93
CA ALA A 54 3.19 1.45 -2.14
C ALA A 54 3.53 0.63 -0.88
N VAL A 55 2.50 0.08 -0.22
CA VAL A 55 2.67 -0.83 0.92
C VAL A 55 3.38 -2.13 0.48
N ILE A 56 3.02 -2.67 -0.68
CA ILE A 56 3.70 -3.87 -1.25
C ILE A 56 5.16 -3.56 -1.57
N GLU A 57 5.48 -2.43 -2.19
CA GLU A 57 6.87 -2.06 -2.51
C GLU A 57 7.70 -1.87 -1.23
N ALA A 58 7.11 -1.30 -0.17
CA ALA A 58 7.76 -1.19 1.14
C ALA A 58 8.07 -2.57 1.74
N ALA A 59 7.15 -3.54 1.63
CA ALA A 59 7.39 -4.92 2.06
C ALA A 59 8.48 -5.59 1.21
N LYS A 60 8.42 -5.45 -0.11
CA LYS A 60 9.42 -5.99 -1.06
C LYS A 60 10.83 -5.46 -0.75
N ARG A 61 10.98 -4.17 -0.47
CA ARG A 61 12.26 -3.57 -0.06
C ARG A 61 12.79 -4.18 1.24
N ASN A 62 11.93 -4.46 2.21
CA ASN A 62 12.32 -5.11 3.46
C ASN A 62 12.73 -6.57 3.25
N ILE A 63 11.99 -7.33 2.42
CA ILE A 63 12.34 -8.71 2.06
C ILE A 63 13.72 -8.75 1.39
N ALA A 64 14.02 -7.81 0.49
CA ALA A 64 15.32 -7.70 -0.15
C ALA A 64 16.47 -7.51 0.85
N GLN A 65 16.18 -6.92 2.02
CA GLN A 65 17.12 -6.73 3.14
C GLN A 65 17.05 -7.86 4.19
N GLN A 66 16.39 -8.99 3.89
CA GLN A 66 16.17 -10.13 4.78
C GLN A 66 15.27 -9.87 6.00
N ASN A 67 14.54 -8.75 6.03
CA ASN A 67 13.49 -8.52 7.02
C ASN A 67 12.21 -9.23 6.57
N LYS A 68 11.91 -10.40 7.14
CA LYS A 68 10.79 -11.28 6.70
C LYS A 68 9.57 -11.27 7.63
N ASP A 69 9.74 -10.79 8.86
CA ASP A 69 8.68 -10.65 9.85
C ASP A 69 8.25 -9.18 9.86
N LEU A 70 7.20 -8.86 9.10
CA LEU A 70 6.80 -7.49 8.78
C LEU A 70 5.31 -7.29 8.97
N TRP A 71 4.95 -6.46 9.94
CA TRP A 71 3.60 -5.95 10.12
C TRP A 71 3.63 -4.44 9.90
N LEU A 72 3.24 -4.01 8.70
CA LEU A 72 3.32 -2.61 8.27
C LEU A 72 1.92 -2.04 8.02
N PHE A 73 1.72 -0.76 8.28
CA PHE A 73 0.51 -0.04 7.87
C PHE A 73 0.79 1.40 7.48
N GLU A 74 -0.11 1.96 6.69
CA GLU A 74 -0.15 3.38 6.36
C GLU A 74 -1.60 3.87 6.42
N THR A 75 -1.77 5.11 6.88
CA THR A 75 -3.02 5.86 6.81
C THR A 75 -2.76 7.17 6.09
N ALA A 76 -3.34 7.36 4.91
CA ALA A 76 -3.13 8.57 4.12
C ALA A 76 -4.23 8.75 3.06
N ASN A 77 -4.27 9.93 2.42
CA ASN A 77 -5.24 10.22 1.37
C ASN A 77 -4.87 9.56 0.04
N VAL A 78 -5.89 9.10 -0.67
CA VAL A 78 -5.86 8.75 -2.10
C VAL A 78 -6.72 9.74 -2.88
N TYR A 79 -6.45 9.89 -4.16
CA TYR A 79 -6.99 10.97 -4.97
C TYR A 79 -7.84 10.40 -6.10
N GLU A 80 -9.13 10.74 -6.08
CA GLU A 80 -10.12 10.25 -7.03
C GLU A 80 -10.64 11.43 -7.86
N PRO A 81 -10.22 11.57 -9.13
CA PRO A 81 -10.78 12.61 -10.00
C PRO A 81 -12.21 12.24 -10.41
N LYS A 82 -13.06 13.25 -10.55
CA LYS A 82 -14.38 13.06 -11.16
C LYS A 82 -14.28 12.84 -12.67
N ASP A 83 -13.42 13.63 -13.33
CA ASP A 83 -13.13 13.56 -14.75
C ASP A 83 -11.68 13.98 -15.03
N LEU A 84 -11.18 13.59 -16.20
CA LEU A 84 -9.89 14.03 -16.75
C LEU A 84 -10.11 14.68 -18.13
N PRO A 85 -9.43 15.80 -18.46
CA PRO A 85 -8.42 16.50 -17.65
C PRO A 85 -9.03 17.17 -16.41
N LEU A 86 -8.22 17.34 -15.37
CA LEU A 86 -8.67 17.81 -14.06
C LEU A 86 -9.20 19.25 -14.15
N THR A 87 -10.49 19.47 -13.87
CA THR A 87 -11.14 20.80 -13.86
C THR A 87 -11.50 21.30 -12.47
N GLU A 88 -11.59 20.39 -11.49
CA GLU A 88 -11.91 20.66 -10.10
C GLU A 88 -10.99 19.87 -9.17
N VAL A 89 -10.98 20.23 -7.88
CA VAL A 89 -10.18 19.51 -6.88
C VAL A 89 -10.68 18.06 -6.80
N PRO A 90 -9.79 17.05 -6.86
CA PRO A 90 -10.20 15.66 -6.79
C PRO A 90 -10.75 15.34 -5.40
N HIS A 91 -11.57 14.30 -5.32
CA HIS A 91 -12.02 13.78 -4.04
C HIS A 91 -10.85 13.13 -3.31
N GLU A 92 -10.44 13.73 -2.19
CA GLU A 92 -9.43 13.17 -1.29
C GLU A 92 -10.09 12.22 -0.30
N ARG A 93 -9.88 10.93 -0.51
CA ARG A 93 -10.46 9.90 0.35
C ARG A 93 -9.40 9.38 1.32
N PRO A 94 -9.61 9.46 2.65
CA PRO A 94 -8.72 8.81 3.60
C PRO A 94 -8.78 7.30 3.40
N MET A 95 -7.61 6.66 3.35
CA MET A 95 -7.45 5.21 3.24
C MET A 95 -6.49 4.72 4.32
N ALA A 96 -6.81 3.57 4.90
CA ALA A 96 -5.87 2.77 5.69
C ALA A 96 -5.53 1.51 4.90
N CYS A 97 -4.26 1.15 4.86
CA CYS A 97 -3.78 -0.08 4.24
C CYS A 97 -2.68 -0.69 5.10
N GLY A 98 -2.65 -2.01 5.17
CA GLY A 98 -1.63 -2.73 5.91
C GLY A 98 -1.29 -4.06 5.26
N ILE A 99 -0.10 -4.56 5.59
CA ILE A 99 0.40 -5.86 5.19
C ILE A 99 1.02 -6.54 6.42
N LEU A 100 0.64 -7.80 6.64
CA LEU A 100 1.21 -8.64 7.68
C LEU A 100 1.84 -9.85 6.99
N MET A 101 3.09 -10.14 7.35
CA MET A 101 3.86 -11.25 6.82
C MET A 101 4.85 -11.76 7.86
N GLY A 102 5.19 -13.05 7.77
CA GLY A 102 6.18 -13.69 8.63
C GLY A 102 5.57 -14.14 9.95
N LYS A 103 6.38 -14.20 11.00
CA LYS A 103 6.01 -14.72 12.31
C LYS A 103 5.09 -13.75 13.04
N ALA A 104 4.01 -14.27 13.58
CA ALA A 104 3.10 -13.53 14.45
C ALA A 104 3.60 -13.49 15.90
N ASN A 105 4.31 -14.54 16.33
CA ASN A 105 5.01 -14.58 17.60
C ASN A 105 6.32 -15.37 17.45
N GLN A 106 7.24 -15.17 18.40
CA GLN A 106 8.43 -16.00 18.51
C GLN A 106 8.17 -17.16 19.49
N ALA A 107 8.85 -18.29 19.29
CA ALA A 107 8.82 -19.38 20.24
C ALA A 107 9.30 -18.89 21.62
N GLY A 108 8.53 -19.21 22.65
CA GLY A 108 8.85 -18.92 24.04
C GLY A 108 8.70 -20.18 24.89
N TRP A 109 9.07 -20.07 26.16
CA TRP A 109 8.99 -21.18 27.12
C TRP A 109 7.58 -21.78 27.24
N ASN A 110 6.53 -20.98 26.99
CA ASN A 110 5.11 -21.36 27.08
C ASN A 110 4.34 -21.19 25.77
N GLN A 111 4.99 -20.87 24.65
CA GLN A 111 4.31 -20.65 23.38
C GLN A 111 5.12 -21.19 22.20
N ALA A 112 4.44 -21.94 21.33
CA ALA A 112 5.02 -22.33 20.05
C ALA A 112 5.08 -21.12 19.11
N GLU A 113 6.05 -21.15 18.21
CA GLU A 113 6.13 -20.22 17.08
C GLU A 113 4.91 -20.41 16.16
N ARG A 114 4.35 -19.29 15.70
CA ARG A 114 3.22 -19.25 14.78
C ARG A 114 3.48 -18.22 13.69
N THR A 115 3.18 -18.59 12.45
CA THR A 115 3.18 -17.70 11.29
C THR A 115 1.87 -16.92 11.22
N THR A 116 1.94 -15.68 10.74
CA THR A 116 0.78 -14.84 10.44
C THR A 116 -0.16 -15.55 9.47
N ASP A 117 -1.46 -15.48 9.72
CA ASP A 117 -2.51 -16.01 8.86
C ASP A 117 -3.62 -14.96 8.60
N PHE A 118 -4.68 -15.37 7.90
CA PHE A 118 -5.80 -14.50 7.57
C PHE A 118 -6.53 -13.93 8.80
N TYR A 119 -6.59 -14.68 9.90
CA TYR A 119 -7.29 -14.25 11.11
C TYR A 119 -6.55 -13.14 11.84
N ASP A 120 -5.24 -13.02 11.66
CA ASP A 120 -4.44 -11.87 12.17
C ASP A 120 -4.78 -10.56 11.46
N VAL A 121 -5.15 -10.62 10.19
CA VAL A 121 -5.57 -9.43 9.43
C VAL A 121 -7.01 -9.05 9.77
N LYS A 122 -7.85 -10.05 10.11
CA LYS A 122 -9.27 -9.86 10.43
C LYS A 122 -9.52 -9.38 11.86
N GLY A 123 -8.76 -9.91 12.82
CA GLY A 123 -8.95 -9.69 14.27
C GLY A 123 -8.47 -8.33 14.74
#